data_AF-A0A820PV62-F1
#
_entry.id   AF-A0A820PV62-F1
#
_cell.length_a   1.000
_cell.length_b   1.000
_cell.length_c   1.000
_cell.angle_alpha   90.00
_cell.angle_beta   90.00
_cell.angle_gamma   90.00
#
_symmetry.space_group_name_H-M   'P 1'
#
loop_
_entity.id
_entity.type
_entity.pdbx_description
1 polymer ?
#
loop_
_entity_poly.entity_id
_entity_poly.type
_entity_poly.pdbx_seq_one_letter_code
_entity_poly.pdbx_strand_id
1 'polypeptide(L)'
;MKLPSWFYADHLAKDLSGREAFLKNEDLKPVECARRLWGPWNFVAFWLADSINIGTWMIISNMVLGGLSWWEAWLCVWIGYTIVAFFICLSGRIGAIYHISFPVVSRSSFGLFGSFCPVLNRGFMACVWYGVGAWLGGQCVVLIFRSIGLSYKTLPNTLPASSSTNTRDFVGFIIFWTLSLIPIWFPVQKIRILFTVKSIVVPVAAVAFFIWTLVKAKGFGPVVHQPGTLTGRHAWTRYDIGIAIS
;
A
#
# COMPACT_ATOMS: atom_id res chain seq x y z
N MET A 1 -23.21 16.96 14.88
CA MET A 1 -23.88 15.95 15.73
C MET A 1 -23.03 15.77 16.99
N LYS A 2 -23.49 16.23 18.15
CA LYS A 2 -22.79 15.99 19.43
C LYS A 2 -22.98 14.52 19.80
N LEU A 3 -21.89 13.81 20.04
CA LEU A 3 -21.94 12.42 20.52
C LEU A 3 -22.54 12.40 21.93
N PRO A 4 -23.33 11.37 22.28
CA PRO A 4 -23.99 11.28 23.59
C PRO A 4 -22.99 11.16 24.74
N SER A 5 -23.36 11.66 25.93
CA SER A 5 -22.47 11.86 27.09
C SER A 5 -21.83 10.59 27.64
N TRP A 6 -22.45 9.42 27.48
CA TRP A 6 -21.88 8.12 27.87
C TRP A 6 -20.63 7.73 27.06
N PHE A 7 -20.40 8.39 25.92
CA PHE A 7 -19.22 8.17 25.07
C PHE A 7 -17.95 8.86 25.63
N TYR A 8 -18.12 9.83 26.54
CA TYR A 8 -17.05 10.60 27.19
C TYR A 8 -16.88 10.28 28.68
N ALA A 9 -17.55 9.24 29.19
CA ALA A 9 -17.54 8.90 30.60
C ALA A 9 -16.21 8.22 31.03
N ASP A 10 -15.11 8.97 31.04
CA ASP A 10 -13.85 8.53 31.66
C ASP A 10 -13.93 8.54 33.20
N HIS A 11 -14.92 9.23 33.78
CA HIS A 11 -15.05 9.44 35.24
C HIS A 11 -15.81 8.34 35.99
N LEU A 12 -16.54 7.46 35.30
CA LEU A 12 -17.29 6.34 35.91
C LEU A 12 -16.48 5.03 35.94
N ALA A 13 -15.21 5.08 35.54
CA ALA A 13 -14.43 3.94 35.08
C ALA A 13 -13.30 3.53 36.05
N LYS A 14 -13.50 3.65 37.37
CA LYS A 14 -12.51 3.20 38.36
C LYS A 14 -12.67 1.73 38.81
N ASP A 15 -13.81 1.10 38.54
CA ASP A 15 -14.10 -0.29 38.90
C ASP A 15 -14.56 -1.11 37.67
N LEU A 16 -13.70 -1.25 36.66
CA LEU A 16 -13.98 -2.12 35.51
C LEU A 16 -13.41 -3.52 35.74
N SER A 17 -14.24 -4.53 35.51
CA SER A 17 -13.85 -5.94 35.53
C SER A 17 -12.69 -6.19 34.55
N GLY A 18 -11.80 -7.15 34.81
CA GLY A 18 -10.61 -7.41 33.96
C GLY A 18 -10.92 -7.62 32.47
N ARG A 19 -12.14 -8.04 32.13
CA ARG A 19 -12.65 -8.13 30.74
C ARG A 19 -12.96 -6.77 30.12
N GLU A 20 -13.45 -5.81 30.91
CA GLU A 20 -13.78 -4.46 30.45
C GLU A 20 -12.54 -3.55 30.38
N ALA A 21 -11.55 -3.80 31.25
CA ALA A 21 -10.23 -3.19 31.16
C ALA A 21 -9.49 -3.58 29.86
N PHE A 22 -9.59 -4.84 29.43
CA PHE A 22 -9.06 -5.31 28.13
C PHE A 22 -9.72 -4.62 26.92
N LEU A 23 -10.95 -4.12 27.08
CA LEU A 23 -11.70 -3.45 26.01
C LEU A 23 -11.39 -1.96 25.92
N LYS A 24 -10.81 -1.38 26.96
CA LYS A 24 -10.52 0.05 27.07
C LYS A 24 -9.03 0.31 26.82
N ASN A 25 -8.65 0.42 25.54
CA ASN A 25 -7.31 0.89 25.14
C ASN A 25 -7.39 2.36 24.69
N GLU A 26 -6.39 3.18 25.01
CA GLU A 26 -6.32 4.57 24.54
C GLU A 26 -6.28 4.66 23.00
N ASP A 27 -5.70 3.66 22.33
CA ASP A 27 -5.69 3.55 20.86
C ASP A 27 -7.03 3.10 20.25
N LEU A 28 -7.90 2.50 21.07
CA LEU A 28 -9.25 2.09 20.67
C LEU A 28 -10.27 3.22 20.90
N LYS A 29 -9.88 4.30 21.58
CA LYS A 29 -10.76 5.45 21.79
C LYS A 29 -11.01 6.17 20.46
N PRO A 30 -12.25 6.60 20.22
CA PRO A 30 -12.61 7.47 19.10
C PRO A 30 -11.72 8.72 19.08
N VAL A 31 -11.29 9.15 17.89
CA VAL A 31 -10.39 10.31 17.77
C VAL A 31 -11.10 11.58 18.25
N GLU A 32 -10.56 12.19 19.31
CA GLU A 32 -11.03 13.47 19.85
C GLU A 32 -11.01 14.58 18.79
N CYS A 33 -11.98 15.50 18.86
CA CYS A 33 -12.11 16.59 17.90
C CYS A 33 -10.82 17.43 17.75
N ALA A 34 -10.07 17.65 18.84
CA ALA A 34 -8.81 18.39 18.81
C ALA A 34 -7.68 17.66 18.06
N ARG A 35 -7.76 16.33 17.93
CA ARG A 35 -6.77 15.48 17.23
C ARG A 35 -7.13 15.23 15.75
N ARG A 36 -8.26 15.76 15.27
CA ARG A 36 -8.74 15.65 13.88
C ARG A 36 -8.08 16.67 12.96
N LEU A 37 -6.77 16.49 12.74
CA LEU A 37 -5.95 17.39 11.92
C LEU A 37 -5.99 17.08 10.41
N TRP A 38 -6.78 16.09 9.99
CA TRP A 38 -6.87 15.62 8.61
C TRP A 38 -8.07 16.24 7.90
N GLY A 39 -7.78 17.17 6.99
CA GLY A 39 -8.79 17.75 6.09
C GLY A 39 -9.02 16.92 4.82
N PRO A 40 -9.98 17.31 3.97
CA PRO A 40 -10.29 16.62 2.73
C PRO A 40 -9.12 16.58 1.74
N TRP A 41 -8.31 17.64 1.69
CA TRP A 41 -7.10 17.66 0.86
C TRP A 41 -6.01 16.71 1.34
N ASN A 42 -5.87 16.49 2.65
CA ASN A 42 -4.93 15.50 3.19
C ASN A 42 -5.38 14.08 2.85
N PHE A 43 -6.69 13.84 2.78
CA PHE A 43 -7.26 12.57 2.33
C PHE A 43 -6.94 12.31 0.85
N VAL A 44 -7.15 13.29 -0.03
CA VAL A 44 -6.81 13.16 -1.46
C VAL A 44 -5.30 12.97 -1.65
N ALA A 45 -4.48 13.75 -0.97
CA ALA A 45 -3.02 13.64 -1.02
C ALA A 45 -2.54 12.25 -0.56
N PHE A 46 -3.14 11.70 0.49
CA PHE A 46 -2.85 10.36 0.98
C PHE A 46 -3.17 9.30 -0.08
N TRP A 47 -4.37 9.34 -0.68
CA TRP A 47 -4.74 8.38 -1.72
C TRP A 47 -3.89 8.51 -2.98
N LEU A 48 -3.50 9.73 -3.36
CA LEU A 48 -2.61 9.94 -4.49
C LEU A 48 -1.21 9.36 -4.20
N ALA A 49 -0.69 9.57 -2.99
CA ALA A 49 0.60 9.04 -2.55
C ALA A 49 0.62 7.51 -2.39
N ASP A 50 -0.55 6.91 -2.10
CA ASP A 50 -0.73 5.46 -2.04
C ASP A 50 -0.86 4.84 -3.44
N SER A 51 -1.68 5.45 -4.31
CA SER A 51 -1.94 4.95 -5.67
C SER A 51 -0.70 4.99 -6.56
N ILE A 52 0.18 5.98 -6.37
CA ILE A 52 1.42 6.09 -7.15
C ILE A 52 2.54 5.37 -6.40
N ASN A 53 2.59 4.05 -6.57
CA ASN A 53 3.62 3.18 -6.03
C ASN A 53 4.13 2.19 -7.11
N ILE A 54 5.30 1.60 -6.85
CA ILE A 54 5.98 0.70 -7.80
C ILE A 54 5.20 -0.59 -8.04
N GLY A 55 4.53 -1.12 -7.01
CA GLY A 55 3.73 -2.35 -7.13
C GLY A 55 2.61 -2.20 -8.16
N THR A 56 1.87 -1.09 -8.11
CA THR A 56 0.83 -0.79 -9.10
C THR A 56 1.38 -0.66 -10.52
N TRP A 57 2.59 -0.13 -10.70
CA TRP A 57 3.23 -0.06 -12.01
C TRP A 57 3.64 -1.45 -12.52
N MET A 58 4.08 -2.33 -11.63
CA MET A 58 4.44 -3.70 -11.97
C MET A 58 3.23 -4.52 -12.41
N ILE A 59 2.05 -4.32 -11.82
CA ILE A 59 0.81 -5.00 -12.24
C ILE A 59 0.57 -4.76 -13.73
N ILE A 60 0.57 -3.50 -14.17
CA ILE A 60 0.33 -3.14 -15.57
C ILE A 60 1.45 -3.66 -16.47
N SER A 61 2.71 -3.53 -16.04
CA SER A 61 3.87 -4.05 -16.78
C SER A 61 3.76 -5.55 -17.02
N ASN A 62 3.36 -6.32 -16.01
CA ASN A 62 3.20 -7.76 -16.09
C ASN A 62 2.02 -8.16 -16.99
N MET A 63 0.95 -7.36 -17.02
CA MET A 63 -0.19 -7.58 -17.93
C MET A 63 0.22 -7.42 -19.39
N VAL A 64 0.97 -6.36 -19.71
CA VAL A 64 1.46 -6.08 -21.07
C VAL A 64 2.50 -7.12 -21.50
N LEU A 65 3.46 -7.46 -20.63
CA LEU A 65 4.43 -8.54 -20.89
C LEU A 65 3.76 -9.91 -21.05
N GLY A 66 2.63 -10.13 -20.39
CA GLY A 66 1.82 -11.33 -20.52
C GLY A 66 1.14 -11.48 -21.89
N GLY A 67 1.15 -10.43 -22.72
CA GLY A 67 0.61 -10.46 -24.09
C GLY A 67 -0.72 -9.72 -24.29
N LEU A 68 -1.22 -8.97 -23.29
CA LEU A 68 -2.32 -8.02 -23.49
C LEU A 68 -1.84 -6.81 -24.29
N SER A 69 -2.71 -6.29 -25.16
CA SER A 69 -2.49 -4.96 -25.71
C SER A 69 -2.60 -3.90 -24.61
N TRP A 70 -1.96 -2.75 -24.82
CA TRP A 70 -1.93 -1.67 -23.85
C TRP A 70 -3.34 -1.12 -23.53
N TRP A 71 -4.23 -1.08 -24.52
CA TRP A 71 -5.62 -0.62 -24.35
C TRP A 71 -6.46 -1.60 -23.52
N GLU A 72 -6.30 -2.91 -23.74
CA GLU A 72 -7.00 -3.93 -22.95
C GLU A 72 -6.54 -3.90 -21.49
N ALA A 73 -5.23 -3.81 -21.27
CA ALA A 73 -4.68 -3.68 -19.91
C ALA A 73 -5.22 -2.42 -19.22
N TRP A 74 -5.30 -1.30 -19.95
CA TRP A 74 -5.85 -0.05 -19.43
C TRP A 74 -7.33 -0.17 -19.04
N LEU A 75 -8.18 -0.76 -19.88
CA LEU A 75 -9.60 -0.96 -19.58
C LEU A 75 -9.81 -1.90 -18.38
N CYS A 76 -9.08 -3.00 -18.31
CA CYS A 76 -9.14 -3.93 -17.17
C CYS A 76 -8.80 -3.24 -15.84
N VAL A 77 -7.77 -2.39 -15.84
CA VAL A 77 -7.37 -1.60 -14.67
C VAL A 77 -8.48 -0.64 -14.25
N TRP A 78 -9.05 0.12 -15.19
CA TRP A 78 -10.14 1.05 -14.86
C TRP A 78 -11.35 0.36 -14.26
N ILE A 79 -11.79 -0.76 -14.86
CA ILE A 79 -12.95 -1.51 -14.38
C ILE A 79 -12.66 -2.09 -13.00
N GLY A 80 -11.51 -2.74 -12.82
CA GLY A 80 -11.10 -3.35 -11.55
C GLY A 80 -11.02 -2.33 -10.42
N TYR A 81 -10.30 -1.22 -10.62
CA TYR A 81 -10.18 -0.18 -9.60
C TYR A 81 -11.50 0.55 -9.33
N THR A 82 -12.38 0.71 -10.31
CA THR A 82 -13.69 1.34 -10.08
C THR A 82 -14.57 0.49 -9.16
N ILE A 83 -14.61 -0.83 -9.39
CA ILE A 83 -15.37 -1.76 -8.54
C ILE A 83 -14.80 -1.74 -7.12
N VAL A 84 -13.47 -1.81 -6.97
CA VAL A 84 -12.81 -1.77 -5.67
C VAL A 84 -13.06 -0.43 -4.96
N ALA A 85 -12.97 0.70 -5.68
CA ALA A 85 -13.23 2.03 -5.14
C ALA A 85 -14.65 2.15 -4.58
N PHE A 86 -15.65 1.56 -5.23
CA PHE A 86 -17.02 1.54 -4.72
C PHE A 86 -17.11 0.86 -3.34
N PHE A 87 -16.49 -0.31 -3.17
CA PHE A 87 -16.46 -1.01 -1.87
C PHE A 87 -15.64 -0.27 -0.80
N ILE A 88 -14.53 0.35 -1.19
CA ILE A 88 -13.71 1.18 -0.29
C ILE A 88 -14.51 2.38 0.21
N CYS A 89 -15.25 3.07 -0.65
CA CYS A 89 -16.10 4.20 -0.26
C CYS A 89 -17.21 3.77 0.71
N LEU A 90 -17.85 2.63 0.46
CA LEU A 90 -18.92 2.11 1.32
C LEU A 90 -18.40 1.76 2.72
N SER A 91 -17.27 1.05 2.79
CA SER A 91 -16.64 0.66 4.06
C SER A 91 -15.98 1.84 4.79
N GLY A 92 -15.39 2.79 4.05
CA GLY A 92 -14.74 3.98 4.58
C GLY A 92 -15.71 4.97 5.23
N ARG A 93 -16.98 5.02 4.77
CA ARG A 93 -18.02 5.88 5.33
C ARG A 93 -18.24 5.65 6.83
N ILE A 94 -18.19 4.39 7.28
CA ILE A 94 -18.40 4.03 8.69
C ILE A 94 -17.27 4.63 9.56
N GLY A 95 -16.02 4.48 9.12
CA GLY A 95 -14.86 5.07 9.82
C GLY A 95 -14.87 6.60 9.81
N ALA A 96 -15.33 7.22 8.72
CA ALA A 96 -15.37 8.68 8.61
C ALA A 96 -16.46 9.34 9.48
N ILE A 97 -17.63 8.71 9.64
CA ILE A 97 -18.74 9.26 10.44
C ILE A 97 -18.52 9.01 11.94
N TYR A 98 -18.14 7.79 12.30
CA TYR A 98 -18.05 7.39 13.71
C TYR A 98 -16.66 7.59 14.32
N HIS A 99 -15.64 7.88 13.50
CA HIS A 99 -14.25 8.09 13.94
C HIS A 99 -13.70 6.95 14.82
N ILE A 100 -14.17 5.73 14.57
CA ILE A 100 -13.77 4.49 15.26
C ILE A 100 -12.83 3.67 14.37
N SER A 101 -11.93 2.92 15.00
CA SER A 101 -10.97 2.06 14.29
C SER A 101 -11.61 0.77 13.78
N PHE A 102 -11.00 0.16 12.76
CA PHE A 102 -11.50 -1.08 12.15
C PHE A 102 -11.75 -2.24 13.15
N PRO A 103 -10.88 -2.50 14.14
CA PRO A 103 -11.15 -3.52 15.16
C PRO A 103 -12.45 -3.27 15.95
N VAL A 104 -12.83 -2.01 16.17
CA VAL A 104 -14.07 -1.64 16.87
C VAL A 104 -15.27 -1.89 15.97
N VAL A 105 -15.20 -1.53 14.68
CA VAL A 105 -16.25 -1.82 13.69
C VAL A 105 -16.44 -3.32 13.53
N SER A 106 -15.35 -4.10 13.52
CA SER A 106 -15.45 -5.56 13.38
C SER A 106 -16.16 -6.22 14.57
N ARG A 107 -16.14 -5.61 15.75
CA ARG A 107 -16.84 -6.12 16.94
C ARG A 107 -18.36 -6.00 16.84
N SER A 108 -18.89 -5.02 16.08
CA SER A 108 -20.35 -4.91 15.91
C SER A 108 -20.92 -6.02 15.02
N SER A 109 -20.12 -6.58 14.10
CA SER A 109 -20.58 -7.64 13.18
C SER A 109 -20.27 -9.05 13.69
N PHE A 110 -19.08 -9.28 14.26
CA PHE A 110 -18.61 -10.61 14.66
C PHE A 110 -18.59 -10.84 16.18
N GLY A 111 -19.01 -9.85 16.97
CA GLY A 111 -18.91 -9.90 18.42
C GLY A 111 -17.48 -9.74 18.94
N LEU A 112 -17.33 -9.82 20.27
CA LEU A 112 -16.07 -9.51 20.95
C LEU A 112 -14.95 -10.48 20.56
N PHE A 113 -15.21 -11.78 20.73
CA PHE A 113 -14.23 -12.84 20.44
C PHE A 113 -14.18 -13.21 18.95
N GLY A 114 -15.29 -13.09 18.22
CA GLY A 114 -15.29 -13.35 16.77
C GLY A 114 -14.53 -12.30 15.96
N SER A 115 -14.37 -11.07 16.49
CA SER A 115 -13.59 -10.00 15.83
C SER A 115 -12.09 -10.30 15.70
N PHE A 116 -11.54 -11.26 16.46
CA PHE A 116 -10.12 -11.60 16.36
C PHE A 116 -9.75 -12.20 15.00
N CYS A 117 -10.61 -13.04 14.42
CA CYS A 117 -10.34 -13.66 13.12
C CYS A 117 -10.11 -12.62 11.99
N PRO A 118 -11.02 -11.65 11.74
CA PRO A 118 -10.81 -10.64 10.71
C PRO A 118 -9.67 -9.65 11.05
N VAL A 119 -9.45 -9.34 12.33
CA VAL A 119 -8.34 -8.46 12.73
C VAL A 119 -6.99 -9.14 12.51
N LEU A 120 -6.84 -10.42 12.86
CA LEU A 120 -5.63 -11.20 12.64
C LEU A 120 -5.37 -11.42 11.15
N ASN A 121 -6.39 -11.76 10.37
CA ASN A 121 -6.26 -11.89 8.91
C ASN A 121 -5.74 -10.57 8.30
N ARG A 122 -6.33 -9.44 8.69
CA ARG A 122 -5.88 -8.11 8.24
C ARG A 122 -4.44 -7.81 8.67
N GLY A 123 -4.06 -8.16 9.89
CA GLY A 123 -2.70 -8.00 10.39
C GLY A 123 -1.69 -8.85 9.62
N PHE A 124 -2.02 -10.11 9.36
CA PHE A 124 -1.19 -11.02 8.57
C PHE A 124 -0.97 -10.49 7.15
N MET A 125 -2.05 -10.07 6.46
CA MET A 125 -1.94 -9.46 5.13
C MET A 125 -1.10 -8.19 5.15
N ALA A 126 -1.24 -7.34 6.18
CA ALA A 126 -0.40 -6.16 6.32
C ALA A 126 1.10 -6.51 6.46
N CYS A 127 1.43 -7.57 7.21
CA CYS A 127 2.81 -8.05 7.32
C CYS A 127 3.36 -8.57 5.99
N VAL A 128 2.56 -9.33 5.23
CA VAL A 128 2.94 -9.83 3.90
C VAL A 128 3.21 -8.68 2.95
N TRP A 129 2.30 -7.71 2.86
CA TRP A 129 2.45 -6.53 2.01
C TRP A 129 3.59 -5.63 2.44
N TYR A 130 3.84 -5.50 3.75
CA TYR A 130 5.03 -4.82 4.24
C TYR A 130 6.31 -5.52 3.78
N GLY A 131 6.35 -6.86 3.80
CA GLY A 131 7.48 -7.65 3.30
C GLY A 131 7.73 -7.41 1.80
N VAL A 132 6.68 -7.47 0.98
CA VAL A 132 6.77 -7.21 -0.47
C VAL A 132 7.21 -5.77 -0.74
N GLY A 133 6.63 -4.79 -0.03
CA GLY A 133 7.02 -3.39 -0.15
C GLY A 133 8.48 -3.13 0.26
N ALA A 134 8.95 -3.77 1.33
CA ALA A 134 10.33 -3.69 1.78
C ALA A 134 11.31 -4.34 0.78
N TRP A 135 10.90 -5.43 0.13
CA TRP A 135 11.67 -6.05 -0.95
C TRP A 135 11.85 -5.11 -2.15
N LEU A 136 10.76 -4.50 -2.64
CA LEU A 136 10.81 -3.52 -3.72
C LEU A 136 11.62 -2.28 -3.33
N GLY A 137 11.51 -1.82 -2.08
CA GLY A 137 12.33 -0.75 -1.53
C GLY A 137 13.83 -1.10 -1.51
N GLY A 138 14.17 -2.33 -1.13
CA GLY A 138 15.53 -2.85 -1.16
C GLY A 138 16.15 -2.83 -2.56
N GLN A 139 15.39 -3.21 -3.58
CA GLN A 139 15.83 -3.12 -4.98
C GLN A 139 16.15 -1.68 -5.40
N CYS A 140 15.37 -0.71 -4.94
CA CYS A 140 15.63 0.71 -5.18
C CYS A 140 16.94 1.17 -4.51
N VAL A 141 17.20 0.71 -3.28
CA VAL A 141 18.45 1.00 -2.55
C VAL A 141 19.66 0.45 -3.30
N VAL A 142 19.58 -0.79 -3.80
CA VAL A 142 20.64 -1.37 -4.65
C VAL A 142 20.86 -0.54 -5.91
N LEU A 143 19.79 -0.05 -6.54
CA LEU A 143 19.89 0.80 -7.74
C LEU A 143 20.60 2.13 -7.43
N ILE A 144 20.32 2.76 -6.29
CA ILE A 144 21.01 3.98 -5.83
C ILE A 144 22.49 3.70 -5.58
N PHE A 145 22.84 2.59 -4.92
CA PHE A 145 24.25 2.24 -4.72
C PHE A 145 24.97 1.95 -6.04
N ARG A 146 24.28 1.37 -7.02
CA ARG A 146 24.82 1.17 -8.38
C ARG A 146 25.00 2.48 -9.14
N SER A 147 24.15 3.49 -8.95
CA SER A 147 24.24 4.77 -9.66
C SER A 147 25.33 5.69 -9.10
N ILE A 148 25.60 5.63 -7.79
CA ILE A 148 26.67 6.40 -7.13
C ILE A 148 28.07 5.83 -7.43
N GLY A 149 28.15 4.65 -8.06
CA GLY A 149 29.41 4.05 -8.46
C GLY A 149 30.17 3.36 -7.33
N LEU A 150 29.53 3.12 -6.18
CA LEU A 150 30.06 2.14 -5.22
C LEU A 150 30.19 0.80 -5.94
N SER A 151 31.24 0.04 -5.62
CA SER A 151 31.61 -1.27 -6.16
C SER A 151 30.59 -2.38 -5.79
N TYR A 152 29.29 -2.08 -5.84
CA TYR A 152 28.15 -2.98 -5.65
C TYR A 152 27.92 -3.90 -6.87
N LYS A 153 28.56 -3.61 -8.01
CA LYS A 153 28.63 -4.51 -9.17
C LYS A 153 29.52 -5.74 -8.94
N THR A 154 30.35 -5.71 -7.89
CA THR A 154 31.46 -6.64 -7.66
C THR A 154 31.29 -7.46 -6.38
N LEU A 155 30.17 -7.30 -5.66
CA LEU A 155 29.87 -8.15 -4.51
C LEU A 155 29.72 -9.62 -4.95
N PRO A 156 30.59 -10.55 -4.51
CA PRO A 156 30.47 -11.96 -4.87
C PRO A 156 29.17 -12.53 -4.29
N ASN A 157 28.41 -13.27 -5.09
CA ASN A 157 27.19 -13.91 -4.63
C ASN A 157 27.56 -15.02 -3.65
N THR A 158 27.17 -14.86 -2.39
CA THR A 158 27.43 -15.84 -1.31
C THR A 158 26.23 -16.77 -1.11
N LEU A 159 25.12 -16.53 -1.83
CA LEU A 159 23.92 -17.35 -1.80
C LEU A 159 23.96 -18.47 -2.85
N PRO A 160 23.44 -19.67 -2.54
CA PRO A 160 23.42 -20.79 -3.47
C PRO A 160 22.56 -20.48 -4.71
N ALA A 161 22.95 -21.01 -5.87
CA ALA A 161 22.27 -20.79 -7.15
C ALA A 161 20.82 -21.31 -7.20
N SER A 162 20.38 -22.06 -6.19
CA SER A 162 19.00 -22.49 -5.98
C SER A 162 18.08 -21.40 -5.41
N SER A 163 18.65 -20.29 -4.91
CA SER A 163 17.88 -19.13 -4.47
C SER A 163 17.65 -18.19 -5.65
N SER A 164 16.40 -17.78 -5.90
CA SER A 164 16.05 -16.84 -6.97
C SER A 164 16.53 -15.40 -6.70
N THR A 165 17.42 -15.20 -5.74
CA THR A 165 17.82 -13.91 -5.18
C THR A 165 19.33 -13.83 -5.01
N ASN A 166 19.91 -12.67 -5.31
CA ASN A 166 21.32 -12.38 -5.13
C ASN A 166 21.61 -11.82 -3.73
N THR A 167 22.78 -12.09 -3.16
CA THR A 167 23.21 -11.51 -1.86
C THR A 167 23.09 -9.98 -1.84
N ARG A 168 23.31 -9.33 -2.98
CA ARG A 168 23.21 -7.87 -3.15
C ARG A 168 21.81 -7.34 -2.86
N ASP A 169 20.80 -8.06 -3.32
CA ASP A 169 19.40 -7.66 -3.20
C ASP A 169 18.90 -7.91 -1.78
N PHE A 170 19.37 -8.99 -1.16
CA PHE A 170 19.11 -9.29 0.25
C PHE A 170 19.73 -8.23 1.19
N VAL A 171 20.97 -7.80 0.93
CA VAL A 171 21.59 -6.71 1.71
C VAL A 171 20.84 -5.40 1.52
N GLY A 172 20.42 -5.08 0.28
CA GLY A 172 19.57 -3.92 0.01
C GLY A 172 18.24 -3.96 0.77
N PHE A 173 17.61 -5.13 0.84
CA PHE A 173 16.40 -5.36 1.64
C PHE A 173 16.65 -5.09 3.13
N ILE A 174 17.72 -5.61 3.73
CA ILE A 174 18.02 -5.39 5.15
C ILE A 174 18.28 -3.91 5.43
N ILE A 175 19.03 -3.22 4.57
CA ILE A 175 19.28 -1.78 4.71
C ILE A 175 17.96 -1.01 4.64
N PHE A 176 17.11 -1.29 3.65
CA PHE A 176 15.81 -0.63 3.53
C PHE A 176 14.92 -0.93 4.73
N TRP A 177 14.88 -2.18 5.19
CA TRP A 177 14.09 -2.60 6.34
C TRP A 177 14.54 -1.93 7.63
N THR A 178 15.84 -1.77 7.87
CA THR A 178 16.34 -1.03 9.05
C THR A 178 16.01 0.46 8.94
N LEU A 179 16.16 1.06 7.75
CA LEU A 179 15.82 2.46 7.53
C LEU A 179 14.31 2.73 7.69
N SER A 180 13.44 1.79 7.30
CA SER A 180 11.99 1.93 7.44
C SER A 180 11.50 1.84 8.89
N LEU A 181 12.31 1.33 9.82
CA LEU A 181 11.99 1.35 11.26
C LEU A 181 12.11 2.76 11.87
N ILE A 182 12.94 3.63 11.30
CA ILE A 182 13.16 4.99 11.83
C ILE A 182 11.87 5.85 11.74
N PRO A 183 11.15 5.88 10.60
CA PRO A 183 9.86 6.56 10.49
C PRO A 183 8.78 6.07 11.46
N ILE A 184 8.83 4.80 11.91
CA ILE A 184 7.80 4.21 12.79
C ILE A 184 7.76 4.90 14.15
N TRP A 185 8.90 5.40 14.63
CA TRP A 185 8.99 6.11 15.91
C TRP A 185 8.34 7.50 15.89
N PHE A 186 8.09 8.08 14.71
CA PHE A 186 7.49 9.41 14.62
C PHE A 186 5.97 9.33 14.72
N PRO A 187 5.34 10.18 15.56
CA PRO A 187 3.88 10.16 15.73
C PRO A 187 3.16 10.50 14.43
N VAL A 188 2.13 9.72 14.11
CA VAL A 188 1.34 9.76 12.86
C VAL A 188 0.86 11.17 12.48
N GLN A 189 0.65 12.04 13.47
CA GLN A 189 0.24 13.43 13.27
C GLN A 189 1.27 14.28 12.51
N LYS A 190 2.57 13.98 12.62
CA LYS A 190 3.63 14.70 11.90
C LYS A 190 3.90 14.13 10.50
N ILE A 191 3.44 12.91 10.22
CA ILE A 191 3.66 12.20 8.95
C ILE A 191 2.83 12.83 7.80
N ARG A 192 1.79 13.62 8.09
CA ARG A 192 0.98 14.30 7.08
C ARG A 192 1.81 15.09 6.05
N ILE A 193 2.89 15.76 6.49
CA ILE A 193 3.76 16.54 5.60
C ILE A 193 4.52 15.62 4.65
N LEU A 194 4.98 14.45 5.13
CA LEU A 194 5.65 13.46 4.29
C LEU A 194 4.71 12.95 3.19
N PHE A 195 3.43 12.69 3.52
CA PHE A 195 2.45 12.28 2.53
C PHE A 195 2.13 13.39 1.52
N THR A 196 1.98 14.65 1.96
CA THR A 196 1.74 15.79 1.07
C THR A 196 2.92 16.08 0.15
N VAL A 197 4.16 15.96 0.65
CA VAL A 197 5.36 16.12 -0.18
C VAL A 197 5.46 14.96 -1.18
N LYS A 198 5.27 13.72 -0.71
CA LYS A 198 5.27 12.53 -1.57
C LYS A 198 4.21 12.64 -2.69
N SER A 199 3.01 13.13 -2.37
CA SER A 199 1.93 13.28 -3.35
C SER A 199 2.21 14.29 -4.44
N ILE A 200 3.21 15.17 -4.28
CA ILE A 200 3.63 16.14 -5.31
C ILE A 200 4.85 15.61 -6.06
N VAL A 201 5.88 15.18 -5.33
CA VAL A 201 7.16 14.75 -5.91
C VAL A 201 6.99 13.51 -6.79
N VAL A 202 6.22 12.53 -6.33
CA VAL A 202 6.09 11.24 -7.03
C VAL A 202 5.36 11.37 -8.38
N PRO A 203 4.21 12.07 -8.51
CA PRO A 203 3.61 12.27 -9.84
C PRO A 203 4.50 13.06 -10.79
N VAL A 204 5.20 14.10 -10.29
CA VAL A 204 6.14 14.88 -11.12
C VAL A 204 7.26 13.97 -11.64
N ALA A 205 7.83 13.13 -10.77
CA ALA A 205 8.82 12.14 -11.16
C ALA A 205 8.27 11.12 -12.17
N ALA A 206 7.04 10.63 -11.97
CA ALA A 206 6.39 9.68 -12.87
C ALA A 206 6.19 10.27 -14.28
N VAL A 207 5.73 11.53 -14.38
CA VAL A 207 5.58 12.24 -15.65
C VAL A 207 6.95 12.48 -16.31
N ALA A 208 7.96 12.87 -15.53
CA ALA A 208 9.32 13.05 -16.03
C ALA A 208 9.89 11.73 -16.59
N PHE A 209 9.71 10.62 -15.88
CA PHE A 209 10.11 9.29 -16.35
C PHE A 209 9.35 8.89 -17.61
N PHE A 210 8.05 9.16 -17.70
CA PHE A 210 7.25 8.89 -18.89
C PHE A 210 7.72 9.69 -20.12
N ILE A 211 8.01 10.98 -19.95
CA ILE A 211 8.55 11.81 -21.04
C ILE A 211 9.94 11.28 -21.46
N TRP A 212 10.78 10.92 -20.50
CA TRP A 212 12.11 10.39 -20.79
C TRP A 212 12.06 9.06 -21.57
N THR A 213 11.17 8.14 -21.21
CA THR A 213 11.00 6.87 -21.93
C THR A 213 10.45 7.10 -23.34
N LEU A 214 9.53 8.05 -23.54
CA LEU A 214 9.02 8.42 -24.87
C LEU A 214 10.12 8.98 -25.78
N VAL A 215 11.00 9.84 -25.25
CA VAL A 215 12.14 10.39 -26.01
C VAL A 215 13.12 9.27 -26.38
N LYS A 216 13.40 8.34 -25.44
CA LYS A 216 14.26 7.18 -25.68
C LYS A 216 13.66 6.20 -26.70
N ALA A 217 12.34 6.05 -26.71
CA ALA A 217 11.60 5.21 -27.65
C ALA A 217 11.47 5.84 -29.05
N LYS A 218 11.97 7.08 -29.27
CA LYS A 218 11.85 7.85 -30.51
C LYS A 218 10.39 8.06 -30.96
N GLY A 219 9.50 8.35 -30.01
CA GLY A 219 8.07 8.60 -30.24
C GLY A 219 7.17 7.61 -29.50
N PHE A 220 5.85 7.70 -29.73
CA PHE A 220 4.87 6.74 -29.15
C PHE A 220 5.10 5.29 -29.61
N GLY A 221 5.88 5.08 -30.68
CA GLY A 221 6.56 3.83 -30.99
C GLY A 221 5.67 2.58 -31.17
N PRO A 222 6.29 1.39 -31.33
CA PRO A 222 5.60 0.12 -31.64
C PRO A 222 4.64 -0.35 -30.54
N VAL A 223 4.73 0.19 -29.32
CA VAL A 223 3.91 -0.21 -28.17
C VAL A 223 2.43 0.10 -28.41
N VAL A 224 2.14 1.21 -29.10
CA VAL A 224 0.75 1.57 -29.45
C VAL A 224 0.18 0.65 -30.54
N HIS A 225 1.06 0.09 -31.37
CA HIS A 225 0.71 -0.75 -32.53
C HIS A 225 0.92 -2.25 -32.29
N GLN A 226 1.41 -2.67 -31.12
CA GLN A 226 1.53 -4.09 -30.76
C GLN A 226 0.14 -4.66 -30.54
N PRO A 227 -0.34 -5.55 -31.45
CA PRO A 227 -1.59 -6.24 -31.22
C PRO A 227 -1.43 -7.20 -30.04
N GLY A 228 -2.49 -7.38 -29.26
CA GLY A 228 -2.52 -8.40 -28.20
C GLY A 228 -2.19 -9.76 -28.81
N THR A 229 -1.19 -10.45 -28.27
CA THR A 229 -0.74 -11.76 -28.77
C THR A 229 -1.64 -12.89 -28.24
N LEU A 230 -2.58 -12.56 -27.35
CA LEU A 230 -3.50 -13.49 -26.70
C LEU A 230 -4.90 -13.42 -27.32
N THR A 231 -5.16 -14.32 -28.28
CA THR A 231 -6.51 -14.57 -28.81
C THR A 231 -7.03 -15.90 -28.26
N GLY A 232 -8.01 -15.87 -27.35
CA GLY A 232 -8.73 -17.08 -26.93
C GLY A 232 -9.35 -17.08 -25.52
N ARG A 233 -10.27 -18.03 -25.28
CA ARG A 233 -11.05 -18.24 -24.04
C ARG A 233 -10.20 -18.57 -22.80
N HIS A 234 -8.89 -18.78 -22.97
CA HIS A 234 -7.91 -19.10 -21.91
C HIS A 234 -7.03 -17.91 -21.48
N ALA A 235 -7.25 -16.71 -22.03
CA ALA A 235 -6.54 -15.51 -21.58
C ALA A 235 -6.80 -15.21 -20.10
N TRP A 236 -8.06 -15.29 -19.65
CA TRP A 236 -8.48 -15.00 -18.27
C TRP A 236 -7.86 -15.93 -17.21
N THR A 237 -7.67 -17.21 -17.52
CA THR A 237 -7.13 -18.20 -16.58
C THR A 237 -5.65 -18.02 -16.24
N ARG A 238 -4.88 -17.23 -17.01
CA ARG A 238 -3.48 -16.92 -16.70
C ARG A 238 -3.32 -15.71 -15.77
N TYR A 239 -4.33 -14.84 -15.65
CA TYR A 239 -4.24 -13.58 -14.89
C TYR A 239 -4.75 -13.68 -13.44
N ASP A 240 -5.65 -14.62 -13.13
CA ASP A 240 -6.17 -14.81 -11.77
C ASP A 240 -5.07 -15.19 -10.75
N ILE A 241 -3.99 -15.84 -11.20
CA ILE A 241 -2.87 -16.24 -10.33
C ILE A 241 -1.80 -15.14 -10.25
N GLY A 242 -1.59 -14.36 -11.31
CA GLY A 242 -0.56 -13.31 -11.36
C GLY A 242 -0.94 -12.02 -10.63
N ILE A 243 -2.22 -11.65 -10.67
CA ILE A 243 -2.75 -10.44 -10.00
C ILE A 243 -3.02 -10.69 -8.51
N ALA A 244 -3.28 -11.94 -8.10
CA ALA A 244 -3.47 -12.28 -6.69
C ALA A 244 -2.17 -12.31 -5.86
N ILE A 245 -1.00 -12.33 -6.53
CA ILE A 245 0.33 -12.49 -5.91
C ILE A 245 1.23 -11.25 -6.10
N SER A 246 0.81 -10.28 -6.92
CA SER A 246 1.54 -9.00 -7.14
C SER A 246 0.86 -7.86 -6.40
#